data_AF-A0A7C1APN3-F1
#
_entry.id   AF-A0A7C1APN3-F1
#
_cell.length_a   1.000
_cell.length_b   1.000
_cell.length_c   1.000
_cell.angle_alpha   90.00
_cell.angle_beta   90.00
_cell.angle_gamma   90.00
#
_symmetry.space_group_name_H-M   'P 1'
#
loop_
_entity.id
_entity.type
_entity.pdbx_description
1 polymer ?
#
loop_
_entity_poly.entity_id
_entity_poly.type
_entity_poly.pdbx_seq_one_letter_code
_entity_poly.pdbx_strand_id
1 'polypeptide(L)'
;MKQILKKRKDIAFYIILYPLKIHKDAQRKAESIMCEKDGKKARKMLDDAFKGRPVPDPSCNNDTVKNNIALAKKLGITGTPAIIFSDGRLVRGYLKADKLIKLLEKK
;
A
#
# COMPACT_ATOMS: atom_id res chain seq x y z
N MET A 1 8.15 -4.74 5.15
CA MET A 1 7.60 -5.87 4.37
C MET A 1 8.66 -6.90 4.01
N LYS A 2 9.60 -6.63 3.08
CA LYS A 2 10.58 -7.64 2.59
C LYS A 2 11.39 -8.31 3.72
N GLN A 3 11.84 -7.55 4.72
CA GLN A 3 12.54 -8.11 5.89
C GLN A 3 11.66 -9.05 6.72
N ILE A 4 10.37 -8.72 6.90
CA ILE A 4 9.42 -9.55 7.65
C ILE A 4 9.17 -10.86 6.91
N LEU A 5 8.92 -10.79 5.59
CA LEU A 5 8.69 -11.96 4.74
C LEU A 5 9.93 -12.88 4.59
N LYS A 6 11.13 -12.41 4.96
CA LYS A 6 12.31 -13.27 5.09
C LYS A 6 12.25 -14.11 6.37
N LYS A 7 11.75 -13.54 7.47
CA LYS A 7 11.67 -14.21 8.79
C LYS A 7 10.38 -15.02 8.98
N ARG A 8 9.26 -14.59 8.41
CA ARG A 8 7.91 -15.14 8.63
C ARG A 8 7.20 -15.31 7.30
N LYS A 9 6.97 -16.56 6.90
CA LYS A 9 6.34 -16.94 5.61
C LYS A 9 4.82 -17.05 5.68
N ASP A 10 4.29 -17.08 6.89
CA ASP A 10 2.87 -17.15 7.24
C ASP A 10 2.16 -15.78 7.19
N ILE A 11 2.91 -14.68 6.96
CA ILE A 11 2.36 -13.33 6.90
C ILE A 11 2.10 -12.92 5.45
N ALA A 12 0.89 -12.44 5.17
CA ALA A 12 0.54 -11.77 3.92
C ALA A 12 0.44 -10.25 4.12
N PHE A 13 0.96 -9.49 3.14
CA PHE A 13 0.76 -8.03 3.08
C PHE A 13 -0.18 -7.71 1.91
N TYR A 14 -1.30 -7.06 2.23
CA TYR A 14 -2.18 -6.45 1.24
C TYR A 14 -1.90 -4.95 1.21
N ILE A 15 -1.49 -4.45 0.04
CA ILE A 15 -1.13 -3.04 -0.14
C ILE A 15 -2.31 -2.33 -0.78
N ILE A 16 -2.89 -1.38 -0.05
CA ILE A 16 -3.93 -0.49 -0.53
C ILE A 16 -3.26 0.84 -0.89
N LEU A 17 -3.37 1.26 -2.15
CA LEU A 17 -2.75 2.49 -2.62
C LEU A 17 -3.58 3.70 -2.15
N TYR A 18 -2.92 4.57 -1.39
CA TYR A 18 -3.46 5.84 -0.89
C TYR A 18 -2.49 6.98 -1.26
N PRO A 19 -2.65 7.59 -2.43
CA PRO A 19 -1.76 8.66 -2.87
C PRO A 19 -2.05 9.95 -2.07
N LEU A 20 -1.06 10.43 -1.32
CA LEU A 20 -1.16 11.70 -0.60
C LEU A 20 -1.06 12.88 -1.57
N LYS A 21 -1.93 13.88 -1.40
CA LYS A 21 -1.96 15.09 -2.25
C LYS A 21 -0.65 15.90 -2.27
N ILE A 22 0.17 15.77 -1.22
CA ILE A 22 1.49 16.42 -1.12
C ILE A 22 2.52 15.81 -2.08
N HIS A 23 2.21 14.69 -2.73
CA HIS A 23 3.09 14.03 -3.70
C HIS A 23 2.49 14.13 -5.11
N LYS A 24 3.01 15.07 -5.91
CA LYS A 24 2.46 15.47 -7.22
C LYS A 24 2.15 14.30 -8.17
N ASP A 25 3.00 13.27 -8.19
CA ASP A 25 2.85 12.12 -9.10
C ASP A 25 2.17 10.90 -8.47
N ALA A 26 1.87 10.92 -7.17
CA ALA A 26 1.44 9.71 -6.47
C ALA A 26 0.11 9.20 -7.00
N GLN A 27 -0.82 10.10 -7.33
CA GLN A 27 -2.15 9.73 -7.84
C GLN A 27 -2.05 9.05 -9.21
N ARG A 28 -1.39 9.68 -10.19
CA ARG A 28 -1.14 9.13 -11.52
C ARG A 28 -0.49 7.74 -11.47
N LYS A 29 0.56 7.59 -10.65
CA LYS A 29 1.25 6.30 -10.49
C LYS A 29 0.35 5.23 -9.87
N ALA A 30 -0.43 5.59 -8.85
CA ALA A 30 -1.37 4.66 -8.22
C ALA A 30 -2.46 4.20 -9.19
N GLU A 31 -3.05 5.12 -9.95
CA GLU A 31 -4.06 4.82 -10.97
C GLU A 31 -3.48 3.90 -12.06
N SER A 32 -2.26 4.18 -12.52
CA SER A 32 -1.56 3.35 -13.51
C SER A 32 -1.32 1.92 -13.00
N ILE A 33 -0.83 1.77 -11.77
CA ILE A 33 -0.65 0.43 -11.15
C ILE A 33 -1.99 -0.29 -11.03
N MET A 34 -3.08 0.40 -10.66
CA MET A 34 -4.40 -0.20 -10.53
C MET A 34 -5.07 -0.53 -11.87
N CYS A 35 -4.60 0.06 -12.98
CA CYS A 35 -5.05 -0.31 -14.32
C CYS A 35 -4.45 -1.63 -14.83
N GLU A 36 -3.31 -2.05 -14.29
CA GLU A 36 -2.66 -3.30 -14.70
C GLU A 36 -3.42 -4.52 -14.15
N LYS A 37 -3.93 -5.35 -15.06
CA LYS A 37 -4.73 -6.54 -14.75
C LYS A 37 -3.85 -7.73 -14.36
N ASP A 38 -2.61 -7.78 -14.85
CA ASP A 38 -1.65 -8.82 -14.46
C ASP A 38 -1.03 -8.48 -13.09
N GLY A 39 -1.38 -9.27 -12.08
CA GLY A 39 -0.89 -9.05 -10.72
C GLY A 39 0.63 -9.07 -10.56
N LYS A 40 1.38 -9.79 -11.41
CA LYS A 40 2.86 -9.77 -11.39
C LYS A 40 3.39 -8.45 -11.95
N LYS A 41 2.81 -7.98 -13.06
CA LYS A 41 3.17 -6.68 -13.67
C LYS A 41 2.81 -5.52 -12.73
N ALA A 42 1.62 -5.54 -12.12
CA ALA A 42 1.21 -4.51 -11.16
C ALA A 42 2.17 -4.43 -9.96
N ARG A 43 2.58 -5.58 -9.41
CA ARG A 43 3.59 -5.64 -8.33
C ARG A 43 4.94 -5.11 -8.78
N LYS A 44 5.37 -5.42 -10.01
CA LYS A 44 6.61 -4.88 -10.58
C LYS A 44 6.54 -3.36 -10.70
N MET A 45 5.45 -2.81 -11.23
CA MET A 45 5.24 -1.37 -11.34
C MET A 45 5.26 -0.68 -9.98
N LEU A 46 4.67 -1.30 -8.95
CA LEU A 46 4.76 -0.82 -7.58
C LEU A 46 6.20 -0.81 -7.05
N ASP A 47 6.95 -1.90 -7.25
CA ASP A 47 8.38 -1.97 -6.89
C ASP A 47 9.23 -0.94 -7.64
N ASP A 48 8.94 -0.70 -8.93
CA ASP A 48 9.62 0.31 -9.74
C ASP A 48 9.29 1.73 -9.26
N ALA A 49 8.04 2.01 -8.89
CA ALA A 49 7.64 3.27 -8.27
C ALA A 49 8.41 3.53 -6.96
N PHE A 50 8.55 2.53 -6.09
CA PHE A 50 9.34 2.64 -4.85
C PHE A 50 10.84 2.87 -5.09
N LYS A 51 11.37 2.43 -6.25
CA LYS A 51 12.75 2.65 -6.66
C LYS A 51 12.95 3.97 -7.43
N GLY A 52 11.91 4.78 -7.56
CA GLY A 52 11.98 6.04 -8.32
C GLY A 52 12.05 5.85 -9.84
N ARG A 53 11.76 4.65 -10.35
CA ARG A 53 11.75 4.39 -11.79
C ARG A 53 10.46 4.92 -12.44
N PRO A 54 10.48 5.20 -13.75
CA PRO A 54 9.28 5.60 -14.47
C PRO A 54 8.17 4.54 -14.38
N VAL A 55 6.94 5.01 -14.23
CA VAL A 55 5.72 4.21 -14.32
C VAL A 55 4.88 4.83 -15.44
N PRO A 56 4.38 4.03 -16.40
CA PRO A 56 3.60 4.53 -17.52
C PRO A 56 2.35 5.26 -17.05
N ASP A 57 1.71 5.99 -17.94
CA ASP A 57 0.42 6.61 -17.64
C ASP A 57 -0.70 5.57 -17.51
N PRO A 58 -1.77 5.90 -16.76
CA PRO A 58 -2.92 5.01 -16.64
C PRO A 58 -3.53 4.71 -18.01
N SER A 59 -3.72 3.43 -18.32
CA SER A 59 -4.34 2.97 -19.56
C SER A 59 -5.86 2.80 -19.46
N CYS A 60 -6.44 3.11 -18.29
CA CYS A 60 -7.83 2.87 -17.98
C CYS A 60 -8.38 3.97 -17.06
N ASN A 61 -9.70 4.09 -17.03
CA ASN A 61 -10.40 4.88 -16.02
C ASN A 61 -11.05 3.92 -15.01
N ASN A 62 -10.61 3.95 -13.76
CA ASN A 62 -11.23 3.19 -12.69
C ASN A 62 -11.31 4.00 -11.39
N ASP A 63 -12.36 3.75 -10.60
CA ASP A 63 -12.60 4.45 -9.34
C ASP A 63 -11.84 3.83 -8.15
N THR A 64 -10.98 2.82 -8.36
CA THR A 64 -10.38 2.06 -7.25
C THR A 64 -9.55 2.94 -6.32
N VAL A 65 -8.71 3.81 -6.88
CA VAL A 65 -7.87 4.73 -6.08
C VAL A 65 -8.75 5.74 -5.34
N LYS A 66 -9.79 6.27 -5.99
CA LYS A 66 -10.77 7.18 -5.38
C LYS A 66 -11.52 6.51 -4.22
N ASN A 67 -11.94 5.25 -4.39
CA ASN A 67 -12.60 4.46 -3.36
C ASN A 67 -11.67 4.17 -2.18
N ASN A 68 -10.39 3.86 -2.43
CA ASN A 68 -9.39 3.70 -1.38
C ASN A 68 -9.21 4.99 -0.57
N ILE A 69 -9.14 6.15 -1.23
CA ILE A 69 -9.03 7.45 -0.56
C ILE A 69 -10.27 7.72 0.30
N ALA A 70 -11.47 7.46 -0.21
CA ALA A 70 -12.71 7.65 0.53
C ALA A 70 -12.79 6.73 1.76
N LEU A 71 -12.43 5.45 1.61
CA LEU A 71 -12.39 4.48 2.70
C LEU A 71 -11.39 4.89 3.78
N ALA A 72 -10.17 5.24 3.40
CA ALA A 72 -9.14 5.69 4.33
C ALA A 72 -9.59 6.91 5.14
N LYS A 73 -10.27 7.88 4.51
CA LYS A 73 -10.87 9.03 5.22
C LYS A 73 -11.92 8.59 6.24
N LYS A 74 -12.83 7.66 5.88
CA LYS A 74 -13.84 7.12 6.80
C LYS A 74 -13.21 6.42 8.01
N LEU A 75 -12.08 5.74 7.82
CA LEU A 75 -11.30 5.12 8.89
C LEU A 75 -10.41 6.11 9.66
N GLY A 76 -10.50 7.40 9.34
CA GLY A 76 -9.71 8.48 9.94
C GLY A 76 -8.22 8.43 9.59
N ILE A 77 -7.81 7.67 8.56
CA ILE A 77 -6.42 7.58 8.12
C ILE A 77 -6.03 8.87 7.39
N THR A 78 -5.06 9.59 7.95
CA THR A 78 -4.60 10.90 7.45
C THR A 78 -3.21 10.86 6.82
N GLY A 79 -2.50 9.74 6.93
CA GLY A 79 -1.12 9.61 6.46
C GLY A 79 -0.74 8.16 6.21
N THR A 80 0.33 7.96 5.43
CA THR A 80 0.89 6.65 5.12
C THR A 80 2.33 6.53 5.61
N PRO A 81 2.80 5.32 5.95
CA PRO A 81 2.02 4.08 6.00
C PRO A 81 1.02 4.04 7.16
N ALA A 82 -0.09 3.33 6.96
CA ALA A 82 -1.05 2.95 8.00
C ALA A 82 -1.32 1.45 7.84
N ILE A 83 -1.32 0.72 8.96
CA ILE A 83 -1.40 -0.74 9.00
C ILE A 83 -2.69 -1.12 9.69
N ILE A 84 -3.52 -1.91 9.00
CA ILE A 84 -4.73 -2.51 9.56
C ILE A 84 -4.45 -4.00 9.74
N PHE A 85 -4.60 -4.50 10.96
CA PHE A 85 -4.45 -5.91 11.29
C PHE A 85 -5.74 -6.68 10.95
N SER A 86 -5.66 -8.01 10.84
CA SER A 86 -6.81 -8.86 10.54
C SER A 86 -7.93 -8.80 11.60
N ASP A 87 -7.59 -8.38 12.82
CA ASP A 87 -8.51 -8.14 13.94
C ASP A 87 -9.11 -6.72 13.95
N GLY A 88 -8.80 -5.89 12.96
CA GLY A 88 -9.30 -4.51 12.83
C GLY A 88 -8.48 -3.45 13.56
N ARG A 89 -7.45 -3.81 14.34
CA ARG A 89 -6.57 -2.80 14.95
C ARG A 89 -5.91 -1.95 13.88
N LEU A 90 -5.91 -0.63 14.07
CA LEU A 90 -5.27 0.34 13.20
C LEU A 90 -4.04 0.94 13.87
N VAL A 91 -2.87 0.78 13.24
CA VAL A 91 -1.64 1.46 13.64
C VAL A 91 -1.20 2.45 12.57
N ARG A 92 -1.05 3.70 12.97
CA ARG A 92 -0.65 4.80 12.09
C ARG A 92 0.86 4.99 12.13
N GLY A 93 1.45 5.27 10.97
CA GLY A 93 2.87 5.56 10.84
C GLY A 93 3.74 4.32 10.61
N TYR A 94 5.01 4.59 10.35
CA TYR A 94 6.00 3.56 10.07
C TYR A 94 6.37 2.75 11.32
N LEU A 95 6.52 1.44 11.14
CA LEU A 95 7.03 0.53 12.15
C LEU A 95 8.24 -0.26 11.62
N LYS A 96 9.27 -0.39 12.47
CA LYS A 96 10.37 -1.33 12.23
C LYS A 96 9.86 -2.77 12.22
N ALA A 97 10.55 -3.64 11.48
CA ALA A 97 10.14 -5.03 11.27
C ALA A 97 9.89 -5.79 12.58
N ASP A 98 10.80 -5.71 13.55
CA ASP A 98 10.67 -6.47 14.80
C ASP A 98 9.51 -5.96 15.67
N LYS A 99 9.22 -4.65 15.65
CA LYS A 99 8.05 -4.08 16.34
C LYS A 99 6.74 -4.55 15.69
N LEU A 100 6.70 -4.64 14.35
CA LEU A 100 5.52 -5.14 13.65
C LEU A 100 5.28 -6.63 13.94
N ILE A 101 6.34 -7.44 13.97
CA ILE A 101 6.25 -8.87 14.34
C ILE A 101 5.69 -9.04 15.76
N LYS A 102 6.20 -8.27 16.73
CA LYS A 102 5.68 -8.30 18.12
C LYS A 102 4.19 -7.92 18.21
N LEU A 103 3.72 -7.01 17.36
CA LEU A 103 2.30 -6.62 17.35
C LEU A 103 1.40 -7.71 16.75
N LEU A 104 1.89 -8.45 15.75
CA LEU A 104 1.17 -9.58 15.16
C LEU A 104 0.97 -10.74 16.14
N GLU A 105 1.88 -10.89 17.10
CA GLU A 105 1.81 -11.95 18.13
C GLU A 105 0.88 -11.61 19.28
N LYS A 106 0.59 -10.33 19.50
CA LYS A 106 -0.39 -9.87 20.49
C LYS A 106 -1.80 -10.03 19.91
N LYS A 107 -2.52 -11.06 20.37
CA LYS A 107 -3.97 -11.19 20.19
C LYS A 107 -4.69 -10.11 21.00
#